data_AF-F0R1U7-F1
#
_entry.id   AF-F0R1U7-F1
#
_cell.length_a   1.000
_cell.length_b   1.000
_cell.length_c   1.000
_cell.angle_alpha   90.00
_cell.angle_beta   90.00
_cell.angle_gamma   90.00
#
_symmetry.space_group_name_H-M   'P 1'
#
loop_
_entity.id
_entity.type
_entity.pdbx_description
1 polymer ?
#
loop_
_entity_poly.entity_id
_entity_poly.type
_entity_poly.pdbx_seq_one_letter_code
_entity_poly.pdbx_strand_id
1 'polypeptide(L)'
;MGKTVFAICSLLTAILLSACVSDPHRGKETGWDSLYTAGHIQQITFVRPDEALALLDTAEDRRLLSPFDINDLRCFVYHNGLSHYKTALFYARKAYALPESRKDPERFLSLVFTMAEDCHNNGDYAGSVKYCAEGMKLIQETGDKTYEANLHVMWGMNLMEMEQYDEAFRHMNLAIGILDEEVRKHPCYKTWDDLFYALGMKVSLLWDKDRYAEALAMRPLIAKALRGLEASEDTPEGIFDMRRAETDVVYCCIAYTIGNKAEGDSLYRRVEQNAYSSTSDGEYIRIPCLILAKRFDEALYYIGREKQILKETTDTVNWDYINPHLQTELEAYQGKGDWKAASRVQETMLALIDSLRKKERKEDALELAEIYKTDEQAYRIERQAASIQKRNMYIVCFIVILVVACLYIRHILKSNRTIRLKNDTMARTIDELMAYKDELFIRQEENIRLREELQRLDNAPDNPEPETAGAEEEADDVPSLPELTERDRALYDRVSYEIMSRRLYLCPGFNKKELLKEIHVPANKFAVLFKVFAGCSFSQYIQNCRLDYAVRLMREHPQWTLDAIAKEAQMSKGAFNIQFHKRYGMKPSEFRSRELSLDEEK
;
A
#
# COMPACT_ATOMS: atom_id res chain seq x y z
N MET A 1 -21.76 -39.39 26.02
CA MET A 1 -20.38 -39.92 26.11
C MET A 1 -20.45 -41.38 25.75
N GLY A 2 -19.89 -41.73 24.59
CA GLY A 2 -19.90 -43.06 24.01
C GLY A 2 -19.18 -44.08 24.90
N LYS A 3 -19.61 -45.33 24.80
CA LYS A 3 -19.16 -46.48 25.59
C LYS A 3 -17.64 -46.60 25.59
N THR A 4 -16.91 -46.22 26.63
CA THR A 4 -15.47 -46.59 26.78
C THR A 4 -14.61 -46.39 25.51
N VAL A 5 -14.99 -45.48 24.62
CA VAL A 5 -14.43 -45.39 23.24
C VAL A 5 -13.11 -44.64 23.25
N PHE A 6 -12.89 -43.82 24.29
CA PHE A 6 -11.63 -43.13 24.48
C PHE A 6 -10.46 -44.10 24.67
N ALA A 7 -10.68 -45.30 25.22
CA ALA A 7 -9.60 -46.24 25.52
C ALA A 7 -8.98 -46.93 24.30
N ILE A 8 -9.60 -46.84 23.11
CA ILE A 8 -9.00 -47.32 21.85
C ILE A 8 -8.58 -46.13 20.96
N CYS A 9 -9.26 -44.98 21.07
CA CYS A 9 -8.82 -43.76 20.39
C CYS A 9 -7.50 -43.20 20.95
N SER A 10 -7.20 -43.36 22.24
CA SER A 10 -5.89 -43.01 22.82
C SER A 10 -4.75 -43.93 22.39
N LEU A 11 -5.05 -45.09 21.77
CA LEU A 11 -4.08 -45.99 21.13
C LEU A 11 -3.91 -45.68 19.62
N LEU A 12 -4.66 -44.71 19.10
CA LEU A 12 -4.70 -44.36 17.67
C LEU A 12 -4.32 -42.91 17.39
N THR A 13 -3.64 -42.22 18.31
CA THR A 13 -3.02 -40.91 18.02
C THR A 13 -1.55 -41.08 17.63
N ALA A 14 -1.31 -41.49 16.39
CA ALA A 14 -0.02 -41.32 15.70
C ALA A 14 -0.15 -41.46 14.16
N ILE A 15 -1.07 -40.72 13.53
CA ILE A 15 -0.89 -40.18 12.18
C ILE A 15 -0.26 -38.79 12.41
N LEU A 16 0.82 -38.29 11.81
CA LEU A 16 1.67 -38.66 10.68
C LEU A 16 3.09 -38.16 11.01
N LEU A 17 4.09 -39.05 11.06
CA LEU A 17 5.50 -38.64 10.98
C LEU A 17 6.13 -38.98 9.62
N SER A 18 5.31 -39.08 8.58
CA SER A 18 5.78 -39.65 7.32
C SER A 18 5.33 -38.89 6.07
N ALA A 19 5.33 -37.56 6.14
CA ALA A 19 5.48 -36.73 4.96
C ALA A 19 6.24 -35.45 5.34
N CYS A 20 7.19 -35.05 4.49
CA CYS A 20 8.14 -33.95 4.68
C CYS A 20 9.32 -34.21 5.66
N VAL A 21 10.03 -35.34 5.51
CA VAL A 21 11.50 -35.28 5.61
C VAL A 21 12.00 -35.15 4.17
N SER A 22 12.06 -33.92 3.67
CA SER A 22 12.88 -33.64 2.49
C SER A 22 14.33 -33.92 2.89
N ASP A 23 15.01 -34.80 2.16
CA ASP A 23 16.42 -35.14 2.39
C ASP A 23 17.26 -33.85 2.45
N PRO A 24 17.84 -33.48 3.62
CA PRO A 24 18.67 -32.30 3.70
C PRO A 24 19.98 -32.64 3.01
N HIS A 25 20.21 -32.06 1.82
CA HIS A 25 21.51 -32.05 1.15
C HIS A 25 22.62 -31.82 2.18
N ARG A 26 23.40 -32.88 2.49
CA ARG A 26 24.53 -32.83 3.42
C ARG A 26 25.69 -32.04 2.79
N GLY A 27 25.60 -30.73 2.82
CA GLY A 27 26.75 -29.83 2.83
C GLY A 27 27.23 -29.64 4.26
N LYS A 28 28.47 -30.03 4.57
CA LYS A 28 29.11 -29.64 5.84
C LYS A 28 29.37 -28.14 5.81
N GLU A 29 28.47 -27.35 6.39
CA GLU A 29 28.71 -25.93 6.64
C GLU A 29 28.81 -25.69 8.16
N THR A 30 30.00 -25.30 8.59
CA THR A 30 30.36 -25.03 9.98
C THR A 30 29.88 -23.65 10.41
N GLY A 31 29.07 -23.58 11.47
CA GLY A 31 28.90 -22.40 12.32
C GLY A 31 27.77 -21.44 11.93
N TRP A 32 26.82 -21.24 12.85
CA TRP A 32 25.71 -20.26 12.85
C TRP A 32 24.67 -20.36 11.72
N ASP A 33 25.05 -20.53 10.45
CA ASP A 33 24.11 -20.65 9.33
C ASP A 33 23.30 -21.96 9.36
N SER A 34 23.84 -23.01 9.98
CA SER A 34 23.14 -24.30 10.13
C SER A 34 21.88 -24.23 11.01
N LEU A 35 21.79 -23.27 11.94
CA LEU A 35 20.71 -23.21 12.94
C LEU A 35 19.42 -22.59 12.39
N TYR A 36 19.51 -21.68 11.41
CA TYR A 36 18.35 -20.95 10.88
C TYR A 36 17.79 -21.57 9.59
N THR A 37 18.13 -22.83 9.33
CA THR A 37 17.59 -23.57 8.19
C THR A 37 16.19 -24.12 8.52
N ALA A 38 15.30 -24.13 7.51
CA ALA A 38 13.95 -24.68 7.68
C ALA A 38 13.98 -26.12 8.21
N GLY A 39 14.89 -26.96 7.68
CA GLY A 39 15.04 -28.35 8.10
C GLY A 39 15.48 -28.50 9.56
N HIS A 40 16.40 -27.65 10.06
CA HIS A 40 16.79 -27.71 11.47
C HIS A 40 15.63 -27.31 12.40
N ILE A 41 14.95 -26.21 12.08
CA ILE A 41 13.83 -25.71 12.88
C ILE A 41 12.69 -26.74 12.92
N GLN A 42 12.38 -27.38 11.79
CA GLN A 42 11.37 -28.44 11.72
C GLN A 42 11.70 -29.63 12.63
N GLN A 43 12.98 -30.02 12.74
CA GLN A 43 13.42 -31.14 13.59
C GLN A 43 13.26 -30.86 15.09
N ILE A 44 13.44 -29.61 15.52
CA ILE A 44 13.34 -29.26 16.95
C ILE A 44 11.93 -28.88 17.37
N THR A 45 11.00 -28.74 16.43
CA THR A 45 9.65 -28.25 16.64
C THR A 45 8.89 -29.04 17.71
N PHE A 46 8.96 -30.38 17.67
CA PHE A 46 8.26 -31.24 18.64
C PHE A 46 8.89 -31.24 20.02
N VAL A 47 10.23 -31.17 20.09
CA VAL A 47 10.97 -31.37 21.34
C VAL A 47 11.16 -30.05 22.09
N ARG A 48 11.36 -28.96 21.35
CA ARG A 48 11.69 -27.62 21.89
C ARG A 48 10.92 -26.54 21.10
N PRO A 49 9.58 -26.52 21.17
CA PRO A 49 8.75 -25.59 20.40
C PRO A 49 9.06 -24.12 20.71
N ASP A 50 9.29 -23.75 21.97
CA ASP A 50 9.62 -22.36 22.35
C ASP A 50 10.96 -21.91 21.73
N GLU A 51 11.95 -22.81 21.65
CA GLU A 51 13.23 -22.53 21.00
C GLU A 51 13.05 -22.38 19.48
N ALA A 52 12.21 -23.22 18.87
CA ALA A 52 11.87 -23.11 17.45
C ALA A 52 11.23 -21.75 17.14
N LEU A 53 10.30 -21.27 17.96
CA LEU A 53 9.69 -19.95 17.81
C LEU A 53 10.71 -18.82 17.94
N ALA A 54 11.61 -18.88 18.93
CA ALA A 54 12.66 -17.87 19.09
C ALA A 54 13.64 -17.81 17.91
N LEU A 55 13.97 -18.97 17.33
CA LEU A 55 14.77 -19.05 16.11
C LEU A 55 14.03 -18.45 14.91
N LEU A 56 12.72 -18.70 14.79
CA LEU A 56 11.88 -18.14 13.72
C LEU A 56 11.77 -16.62 13.84
N ASP A 57 11.60 -16.07 15.04
CA ASP A 57 11.60 -14.62 15.27
C ASP A 57 12.92 -13.99 14.80
N THR A 58 14.04 -14.61 15.17
CA THR A 58 15.37 -14.13 14.76
C THR A 58 15.59 -14.27 13.25
N ALA A 59 15.11 -15.36 12.65
CA ALA A 59 15.21 -15.59 11.21
C ALA A 59 14.37 -14.58 10.41
N GLU A 60 13.19 -14.21 10.91
CA GLU A 60 12.33 -13.18 10.31
C GLU A 60 12.98 -11.80 10.40
N ASP A 61 13.46 -11.40 11.59
CA ASP A 61 14.12 -10.11 11.83
C ASP A 61 15.36 -9.92 10.94
N ARG A 62 16.14 -10.99 10.76
CA ARG A 62 17.35 -11.00 9.93
C ARG A 62 17.08 -11.31 8.45
N ARG A 63 15.82 -11.58 8.09
CA ARG A 63 15.38 -11.95 6.72
C ARG A 63 16.15 -13.15 6.15
N LEU A 64 16.39 -14.16 6.98
CA LEU A 64 17.11 -15.39 6.61
C LEU A 64 16.20 -16.42 5.93
N LEU A 65 14.90 -16.38 6.23
CA LEU A 65 13.88 -17.26 5.64
C LEU A 65 12.84 -16.43 4.88
N SER A 66 12.17 -17.07 3.91
CA SER A 66 11.09 -16.42 3.19
C SER A 66 9.88 -16.21 4.10
N PRO A 67 9.01 -15.21 3.82
CA PRO A 67 7.77 -15.05 4.58
C PRO A 67 6.90 -16.31 4.57
N PHE A 68 6.93 -17.09 3.49
CA PHE A 68 6.24 -18.37 3.42
C PHE A 68 6.81 -19.36 4.43
N ASP A 69 8.13 -19.60 4.40
CA ASP A 69 8.77 -20.55 5.31
C ASP A 69 8.59 -20.17 6.78
N ILE A 70 8.64 -18.87 7.11
CA ILE A 70 8.38 -18.39 8.48
C ILE A 70 6.96 -18.76 8.93
N ASN A 71 5.95 -18.46 8.13
CA ASN A 71 4.56 -18.73 8.51
C ASN A 71 4.23 -20.24 8.50
N ASP A 72 4.77 -20.98 7.53
CA ASP A 72 4.62 -22.43 7.41
C ASP A 72 5.25 -23.16 8.61
N LEU A 73 6.48 -22.78 9.01
CA LEU A 73 7.13 -23.36 10.19
C LEU A 73 6.46 -22.94 11.49
N ARG A 74 5.99 -21.69 11.63
CA ARG A 74 5.19 -21.30 12.81
C ARG A 74 3.90 -22.12 12.91
N CYS A 75 3.21 -22.32 11.79
CA CYS A 75 2.05 -23.22 11.73
C CYS A 75 2.43 -24.61 12.23
N PHE A 76 3.51 -25.19 11.70
CA PHE A 76 4.00 -26.49 12.11
C PHE A 76 4.33 -26.55 13.61
N VAL A 77 4.94 -25.51 14.17
CA VAL A 77 5.26 -25.44 15.60
C VAL A 77 4.04 -25.38 16.50
N TYR A 78 3.08 -24.52 16.17
CA TYR A 78 1.86 -24.42 16.95
C TYR A 78 0.98 -25.66 16.83
N HIS A 79 0.91 -26.29 15.66
CA HIS A 79 0.14 -27.51 15.42
C HIS A 79 0.72 -28.70 16.20
N ASN A 80 2.01 -28.97 16.00
CA ASN A 80 2.65 -30.19 16.48
C ASN A 80 3.26 -30.07 17.88
N GLY A 81 3.93 -28.96 18.17
CA GLY A 81 4.71 -28.81 19.40
C GLY A 81 3.89 -28.28 20.58
N LEU A 82 2.87 -27.45 20.29
CA LEU A 82 2.08 -26.77 21.32
C LEU A 82 0.59 -27.14 21.31
N SER A 83 0.11 -27.82 20.26
CA SER A 83 -1.32 -28.12 20.08
C SER A 83 -2.23 -26.86 20.15
N HIS A 84 -1.70 -25.70 19.76
CA HIS A 84 -2.40 -24.42 19.72
C HIS A 84 -3.03 -24.24 18.33
N TYR A 85 -4.09 -25.01 18.06
CA TYR A 85 -4.65 -25.16 16.72
C TYR A 85 -5.27 -23.87 16.15
N LYS A 86 -5.68 -22.88 16.96
CA LYS A 86 -6.20 -21.60 16.44
C LYS A 86 -5.05 -20.73 15.92
N THR A 87 -3.92 -20.72 16.63
CA THR A 87 -2.70 -20.01 16.21
C THR A 87 -2.02 -20.72 15.04
N ALA A 88 -2.00 -22.05 15.04
CA ALA A 88 -1.54 -22.84 13.91
C ALA A 88 -2.31 -22.44 12.64
N LEU A 89 -3.64 -22.48 12.69
CA LEU A 89 -4.51 -22.08 11.58
C LEU A 89 -4.32 -20.61 11.17
N PHE A 90 -4.05 -19.72 12.12
CA PHE A 90 -3.75 -18.32 11.83
C PHE A 90 -2.48 -18.17 10.98
N TYR A 91 -1.38 -18.81 11.37
CA TYR A 91 -0.15 -18.80 10.59
C TYR A 91 -0.28 -19.58 9.28
N ALA A 92 -1.02 -20.69 9.28
CA ALA A 92 -1.35 -21.45 8.08
C ALA A 92 -2.06 -20.57 7.04
N ARG A 93 -3.05 -19.77 7.46
CA ARG A 93 -3.77 -18.83 6.58
C ARG A 93 -2.86 -17.74 6.02
N LYS A 94 -1.87 -17.27 6.80
CA LYS A 94 -0.85 -16.34 6.30
C LYS A 94 0.04 -16.98 5.24
N ALA A 95 0.54 -18.19 5.48
CA ALA A 95 1.30 -18.95 4.49
C ALA A 95 0.46 -19.21 3.22
N TYR A 96 -0.80 -19.63 3.40
CA TYR A 96 -1.77 -19.88 2.33
C TYR A 96 -2.09 -18.61 1.52
N ALA A 97 -2.03 -17.40 2.08
CA ALA A 97 -2.29 -16.18 1.32
C ALA A 97 -1.13 -15.80 0.37
N LEU A 98 0.07 -16.33 0.59
CA LEU A 98 1.26 -15.98 -0.18
C LEU A 98 1.31 -16.72 -1.53
N PRO A 99 1.65 -16.06 -2.65
CA PRO A 99 1.82 -16.73 -3.95
C PRO A 99 2.88 -17.83 -3.93
N GLU A 100 3.92 -17.68 -3.09
CA GLU A 100 4.99 -18.65 -2.88
C GLU A 100 4.49 -20.04 -2.52
N SER A 101 3.38 -20.13 -1.76
CA SER A 101 2.81 -21.40 -1.35
C SER A 101 2.41 -22.29 -2.54
N ARG A 102 2.19 -21.73 -3.74
CA ARG A 102 1.75 -22.48 -4.94
C ARG A 102 2.90 -22.93 -5.82
N LYS A 103 4.15 -22.61 -5.46
CA LYS A 103 5.34 -22.98 -6.24
C LYS A 103 5.70 -24.46 -6.09
N ASP A 104 5.34 -25.05 -4.95
CA ASP A 104 5.62 -26.43 -4.59
C ASP A 104 4.29 -27.12 -4.25
N PRO A 105 3.71 -27.89 -5.18
CA PRO A 105 2.43 -28.57 -4.97
C PRO A 105 2.41 -29.53 -3.77
N GLU A 106 3.54 -30.18 -3.44
CA GLU A 106 3.62 -31.11 -2.32
C GLU A 106 3.60 -30.37 -0.99
N ARG A 107 4.40 -29.30 -0.84
CA ARG A 107 4.34 -28.44 0.35
C ARG A 107 2.98 -27.76 0.48
N PHE A 108 2.37 -27.35 -0.64
CA PHE A 108 1.04 -26.75 -0.60
C PHE A 108 -0.03 -27.73 -0.14
N LEU A 109 0.01 -28.97 -0.64
CA LEU A 109 -0.88 -30.05 -0.21
C LEU A 109 -0.72 -30.34 1.28
N SER A 110 0.52 -30.40 1.79
CA SER A 110 0.80 -30.57 3.21
C SER A 110 0.19 -29.44 4.05
N LEU A 111 0.39 -28.17 3.66
CA LEU A 111 -0.20 -27.03 4.33
C LEU A 111 -1.74 -27.09 4.34
N VAL A 112 -2.36 -27.42 3.20
CA VAL A 112 -3.83 -27.55 3.10
C VAL A 112 -4.36 -28.70 3.98
N PHE A 113 -3.62 -29.80 4.07
CA PHE A 113 -3.96 -30.90 4.97
C PHE A 113 -3.89 -30.47 6.44
N THR A 114 -2.81 -29.79 6.87
CA THR A 114 -2.70 -29.24 8.23
C THR A 114 -3.81 -28.24 8.55
N MET A 115 -4.21 -27.40 7.58
CA MET A 115 -5.36 -26.51 7.76
C MET A 115 -6.67 -27.28 7.98
N ALA A 116 -6.86 -28.43 7.31
CA ALA A 116 -8.00 -29.29 7.55
C ALA A 116 -7.98 -29.87 8.98
N GLU A 117 -6.82 -30.33 9.44
CA GLU A 117 -6.63 -30.83 10.81
C GLU A 117 -6.89 -29.75 11.86
N ASP A 118 -6.32 -28.56 11.69
CA ASP A 118 -6.53 -27.44 12.60
C ASP A 118 -8.00 -27.00 12.64
N CYS A 119 -8.69 -26.99 11.50
CA CYS A 119 -10.12 -26.73 11.46
C CYS A 119 -10.91 -27.80 12.24
N HIS A 120 -10.57 -29.08 12.07
CA HIS A 120 -11.23 -30.18 12.79
C HIS A 120 -11.05 -30.04 14.31
N ASN A 121 -9.81 -29.84 14.78
CA ASN A 121 -9.50 -29.69 16.20
C ASN A 121 -10.12 -28.43 16.83
N ASN A 122 -10.32 -27.37 16.04
CA ASN A 122 -11.03 -26.17 16.46
C ASN A 122 -12.57 -26.31 16.43
N GLY A 123 -13.10 -27.46 16.00
CA GLY A 123 -14.54 -27.71 15.85
C GLY A 123 -15.18 -27.10 14.59
N ASP A 124 -14.39 -26.58 13.66
CA ASP A 124 -14.84 -26.09 12.34
C ASP A 124 -14.84 -27.23 11.31
N TYR A 125 -15.74 -28.19 11.49
CA TYR A 125 -15.82 -29.39 10.64
C TYR A 125 -16.16 -29.05 9.17
N ALA A 126 -16.96 -28.01 8.93
CA ALA A 126 -17.30 -27.55 7.59
C ALA A 126 -16.10 -26.90 6.88
N GLY A 127 -15.32 -26.08 7.59
CA GLY A 127 -14.07 -25.54 7.10
C GLY A 127 -13.05 -26.63 6.81
N SER A 128 -12.95 -27.64 7.68
CA SER A 128 -12.07 -28.80 7.46
C SER A 128 -12.43 -29.55 6.18
N VAL A 129 -13.71 -29.89 5.98
CA VAL A 129 -14.19 -30.55 4.75
C VAL A 129 -13.89 -29.71 3.49
N LYS A 130 -13.99 -28.38 3.58
CA LYS A 130 -13.63 -27.50 2.46
C LYS A 130 -12.15 -27.63 2.09
N TYR A 131 -11.25 -27.66 3.08
CA TYR A 131 -9.82 -27.88 2.85
C TYR A 131 -9.53 -29.30 2.36
N CYS A 132 -10.25 -30.32 2.85
CA CYS A 132 -10.17 -31.67 2.29
C CYS A 132 -10.51 -31.69 0.80
N ALA A 133 -11.58 -31.01 0.39
CA ALA A 133 -11.99 -30.91 -1.00
C ALA A 133 -10.98 -30.17 -1.89
N GLU A 134 -10.28 -29.17 -1.34
CA GLU A 134 -9.18 -28.50 -2.04
C GLU A 134 -7.96 -29.41 -2.15
N GLY A 135 -7.57 -30.09 -1.07
CA GLY A 135 -6.51 -31.10 -1.06
C GLY A 135 -6.74 -32.18 -2.11
N MET A 136 -7.97 -32.71 -2.22
CA MET A 136 -8.32 -33.72 -3.23
C MET A 136 -8.14 -33.24 -4.67
N LYS A 137 -8.24 -31.93 -4.94
CA LYS A 137 -7.91 -31.37 -6.26
C LYS A 137 -6.40 -31.34 -6.49
N LEU A 138 -5.63 -30.97 -5.46
CA LEU A 138 -4.16 -30.98 -5.50
C LEU A 138 -3.59 -32.39 -5.67
N ILE A 139 -4.25 -33.42 -5.13
CA ILE A 139 -3.89 -34.82 -5.38
C ILE A 139 -3.88 -35.16 -6.87
N GLN A 140 -4.74 -34.56 -7.68
CA GLN A 140 -4.74 -34.79 -9.13
C GLN A 140 -3.45 -34.30 -9.81
N GLU A 141 -2.77 -33.34 -9.19
CA GLU A 141 -1.50 -32.76 -9.66
C GLU A 141 -0.29 -33.49 -9.07
N THR A 142 -0.31 -33.83 -7.78
CA THR A 142 0.83 -34.47 -7.08
C THR A 142 0.87 -35.99 -7.25
N GLY A 143 -0.29 -36.64 -7.34
CA GLY A 143 -0.40 -38.09 -7.36
C GLY A 143 -0.09 -38.78 -6.02
N ASP A 144 0.03 -38.03 -4.91
CA ASP A 144 0.39 -38.59 -3.59
C ASP A 144 -0.76 -39.40 -2.99
N LYS A 145 -0.66 -40.72 -3.08
CA LYS A 145 -1.67 -41.65 -2.58
C LYS A 145 -1.78 -41.71 -1.06
N THR A 146 -0.71 -41.37 -0.35
CA THR A 146 -0.74 -41.34 1.12
C THR A 146 -1.59 -40.16 1.58
N TYR A 147 -1.35 -38.97 1.03
CA TYR A 147 -2.19 -37.81 1.34
C TYR A 147 -3.62 -37.97 0.85
N GLU A 148 -3.85 -38.62 -0.30
CA GLU A 148 -5.20 -38.94 -0.77
C GLU A 148 -5.99 -39.78 0.26
N ALA A 149 -5.35 -40.83 0.80
CA ALA A 149 -5.94 -41.65 1.85
C ALA A 149 -6.18 -40.84 3.14
N ASN A 150 -5.22 -40.03 3.57
CA ASN A 150 -5.34 -39.19 4.78
C ASN A 150 -6.45 -38.15 4.66
N LEU A 151 -6.61 -37.52 3.49
CA LEU A 151 -7.69 -36.58 3.22
C LEU A 151 -9.06 -37.28 3.31
N HIS A 152 -9.17 -38.52 2.85
CA HIS A 152 -10.39 -39.31 3.01
C HIS A 152 -10.65 -39.69 4.47
N VAL A 153 -9.63 -40.08 5.24
CA VAL A 153 -9.78 -40.31 6.69
C VAL A 153 -10.27 -39.04 7.39
N MET A 154 -9.61 -37.90 7.14
CA MET A 154 -9.98 -36.60 7.72
C MET A 154 -11.41 -36.21 7.36
N TRP A 155 -11.79 -36.33 6.09
CA TRP A 155 -13.16 -36.05 5.64
C TRP A 155 -14.15 -36.97 6.37
N GLY A 156 -13.86 -38.26 6.47
CA GLY A 156 -14.66 -39.22 7.22
C GLY A 156 -14.82 -38.83 8.68
N MET A 157 -13.74 -38.43 9.37
CA MET A 157 -13.79 -37.97 10.78
C MET A 157 -14.68 -36.74 10.96
N ASN A 158 -14.56 -35.75 10.08
CA ASN A 158 -15.43 -34.57 10.12
C ASN A 158 -16.91 -34.93 9.91
N LEU A 159 -17.19 -35.87 9.01
CA LEU A 159 -18.56 -36.36 8.80
C LEU A 159 -19.08 -37.16 9.99
N MET A 160 -18.21 -37.87 10.73
CA MET A 160 -18.61 -38.53 11.99
C MET A 160 -19.07 -37.51 13.03
N GLU A 161 -18.33 -36.41 13.20
CA GLU A 161 -18.70 -35.32 14.11
C GLU A 161 -19.98 -34.58 13.68
N MET A 162 -20.22 -34.49 12.37
CA MET A 162 -21.46 -33.95 11.79
C MET A 162 -22.60 -34.98 11.73
N GLU A 163 -22.46 -36.14 12.37
CA GLU A 163 -23.44 -37.22 12.43
C GLU A 163 -23.85 -37.84 11.08
N GLN A 164 -23.03 -37.68 10.04
CA GLN A 164 -23.23 -38.23 8.70
C GLN A 164 -22.52 -39.58 8.53
N TYR A 165 -22.91 -40.57 9.34
CA TYR A 165 -22.15 -41.81 9.52
C TYR A 165 -21.95 -42.64 8.25
N ASP A 166 -22.97 -42.79 7.41
CA ASP A 166 -22.84 -43.64 6.21
C ASP A 166 -21.88 -43.04 5.17
N GLU A 167 -21.85 -41.71 5.04
CA GLU A 167 -20.86 -41.03 4.20
C GLU A 167 -19.47 -41.11 4.84
N ALA A 168 -19.38 -40.94 6.16
CA ALA A 168 -18.11 -41.10 6.87
C ALA A 168 -17.49 -42.48 6.63
N PHE A 169 -18.26 -43.56 6.76
CA PHE A 169 -17.78 -44.91 6.47
C PHE A 169 -17.46 -45.14 4.99
N ARG A 170 -18.11 -44.44 4.05
CA ARG A 170 -17.72 -44.46 2.63
C ARG A 170 -16.31 -43.88 2.45
N HIS A 171 -16.02 -42.73 3.05
CA HIS A 171 -14.69 -42.15 3.00
C HIS A 171 -13.62 -43.04 3.67
N MET A 172 -13.93 -43.67 4.79
CA MET A 172 -13.03 -44.65 5.41
C MET A 172 -12.73 -45.83 4.48
N ASN A 173 -13.74 -46.32 3.75
CA ASN A 173 -13.55 -47.39 2.75
C ASN A 173 -12.68 -46.94 1.58
N LEU A 174 -12.83 -45.69 1.12
CA LEU A 174 -12.00 -45.13 0.04
C LEU A 174 -10.54 -45.07 0.47
N ALA A 175 -10.25 -44.55 1.67
CA ALA A 175 -8.90 -44.52 2.23
C ALA A 175 -8.27 -45.92 2.31
N ILE A 176 -9.01 -46.90 2.87
CA ILE A 176 -8.54 -48.29 2.94
C ILE A 176 -8.28 -48.88 1.55
N GLY A 177 -9.14 -48.58 0.56
CA GLY A 177 -8.96 -49.06 -0.81
C GLY A 177 -7.69 -48.52 -1.47
N ILE A 178 -7.38 -47.24 -1.26
CA ILE A 178 -6.15 -46.61 -1.74
C ILE A 178 -4.93 -47.25 -1.09
N LEU A 179 -4.92 -47.37 0.25
CA LEU A 179 -3.80 -47.95 0.99
C LEU A 179 -3.59 -49.43 0.66
N ASP A 180 -4.65 -50.20 0.41
CA ASP A 180 -4.55 -51.59 -0.04
C ASP A 180 -3.93 -51.71 -1.45
N GLU A 181 -4.18 -50.74 -2.32
CA GLU A 181 -3.51 -50.65 -3.62
C GLU A 181 -2.03 -50.29 -3.48
N GLU A 182 -1.69 -49.33 -2.62
CA GLU A 182 -0.31 -48.93 -2.37
C GLU A 182 0.53 -50.05 -1.76
N VAL A 183 -0.03 -50.80 -0.80
CA VAL A 183 0.58 -52.02 -0.27
C VAL A 183 0.87 -53.04 -1.37
N ARG A 184 0.00 -53.18 -2.38
CA ARG A 184 0.21 -54.11 -3.50
C ARG A 184 1.34 -53.66 -4.43
N LYS A 185 1.56 -52.35 -4.59
CA LYS A 185 2.64 -51.80 -5.42
C LYS A 185 3.98 -51.80 -4.69
N HIS A 186 3.97 -51.41 -3.43
CA HIS A 186 5.15 -51.14 -2.62
C HIS A 186 5.00 -51.75 -1.21
N PRO A 187 5.08 -53.09 -1.07
CA PRO A 187 4.97 -53.72 0.23
C PRO A 187 6.20 -53.44 1.08
N CYS A 188 6.02 -52.69 2.17
CA CYS A 188 7.02 -52.43 3.19
C CYS A 188 6.34 -52.15 4.53
N TYR A 189 7.10 -52.08 5.62
CA TYR A 189 6.58 -51.75 6.95
C TYR A 189 5.63 -50.54 6.91
N LYS A 190 6.04 -49.44 6.28
CA LYS A 190 5.26 -48.20 6.24
C LYS A 190 3.87 -48.39 5.62
N THR A 191 3.79 -48.96 4.41
CA THR A 191 2.50 -49.12 3.72
C THR A 191 1.59 -50.10 4.44
N TRP A 192 2.14 -51.15 5.04
CA TRP A 192 1.38 -52.09 5.86
C TRP A 192 0.88 -51.47 7.16
N ASP A 193 1.69 -50.64 7.83
CA ASP A 193 1.29 -49.97 9.06
C ASP A 193 0.22 -48.89 8.79
N ASP A 194 0.36 -48.11 7.71
CA ASP A 194 -0.66 -47.14 7.27
C ASP A 194 -2.01 -47.83 7.00
N LEU A 195 -1.99 -48.98 6.29
CA LEU A 195 -3.19 -49.78 6.06
C LEU A 195 -3.76 -50.36 7.36
N PHE A 196 -2.91 -50.93 8.23
CA PHE A 196 -3.34 -51.45 9.53
C PHE A 196 -4.03 -50.37 10.35
N TYR A 197 -3.43 -49.19 10.40
CA TYR A 197 -3.92 -48.05 11.14
C TYR A 197 -5.30 -47.61 10.63
N ALA A 198 -5.49 -47.44 9.31
CA ALA A 198 -6.78 -47.06 8.74
C ALA A 198 -7.87 -48.12 9.00
N LEU A 199 -7.51 -49.42 8.97
CA LEU A 199 -8.42 -50.51 9.34
C LEU A 199 -8.81 -50.44 10.82
N GLY A 200 -7.83 -50.20 11.71
CA GLY A 200 -8.02 -50.07 13.15
C GLY A 200 -8.93 -48.89 13.51
N MET A 201 -8.74 -47.73 12.88
CA MET A 201 -9.64 -46.59 13.01
C MET A 201 -11.07 -46.96 12.65
N LYS A 202 -11.28 -47.57 11.48
CA LYS A 202 -12.62 -47.96 11.04
C LYS A 202 -13.28 -48.94 12.01
N VAL A 203 -12.54 -49.95 12.51
CA VAL A 203 -13.08 -50.90 13.50
C VAL A 203 -13.49 -50.20 14.79
N SER A 204 -12.67 -49.25 15.25
CA SER A 204 -12.97 -48.46 16.46
C SER A 204 -14.24 -47.61 16.30
N LEU A 205 -14.39 -46.96 15.14
CA LEU A 205 -15.61 -46.18 14.81
C LEU A 205 -16.85 -47.09 14.67
N LEU A 206 -16.71 -48.28 14.09
CA LEU A 206 -17.80 -49.26 14.02
C LEU A 206 -18.20 -49.74 15.42
N TRP A 207 -17.24 -49.93 16.32
CA TRP A 207 -17.52 -50.29 17.71
C TRP A 207 -18.25 -49.16 18.45
N ASP A 208 -17.82 -47.90 18.31
CA ASP A 208 -18.49 -46.72 18.91
C ASP A 208 -19.95 -46.57 18.45
N LYS A 209 -20.22 -46.87 17.18
CA LYS A 209 -21.57 -46.77 16.59
C LYS A 209 -22.37 -48.05 16.69
N ASP A 210 -21.98 -48.99 17.56
CA ASP A 210 -22.68 -50.26 17.79
C ASP A 210 -22.83 -51.16 16.56
N ARG A 211 -22.02 -50.94 15.51
CA ARG A 211 -22.00 -51.71 14.25
C ARG A 211 -21.09 -52.94 14.36
N TYR A 212 -21.30 -53.75 15.41
CA TYR A 212 -20.39 -54.84 15.76
C TYR A 212 -20.24 -55.92 14.68
N ALA A 213 -21.33 -56.24 13.95
CA ALA A 213 -21.27 -57.24 12.88
C ALA A 213 -20.30 -56.82 11.76
N GLU A 214 -20.30 -55.54 11.41
CA GLU A 214 -19.39 -54.98 10.43
C GLU A 214 -17.97 -54.89 10.97
N ALA A 215 -17.80 -54.54 12.25
CA ALA A 215 -16.49 -54.55 12.91
C ALA A 215 -15.86 -55.96 12.87
N LEU A 216 -16.65 -57.00 13.19
CA LEU A 216 -16.22 -58.40 13.11
C LEU A 216 -15.90 -58.83 11.67
N ALA A 217 -16.62 -58.30 10.67
CA ALA A 217 -16.35 -58.58 9.26
C ALA A 217 -15.00 -58.01 8.78
N MET A 218 -14.38 -57.06 9.51
CA MET A 218 -13.07 -56.50 9.18
C MET A 218 -11.90 -57.44 9.55
N ARG A 219 -12.12 -58.51 10.32
CA ARG A 219 -11.07 -59.43 10.78
C ARG A 219 -10.15 -59.97 9.68
N PRO A 220 -10.65 -60.41 8.51
CA PRO A 220 -9.77 -60.91 7.45
C PRO A 220 -8.81 -59.84 6.91
N LEU A 221 -9.26 -58.58 6.84
CA LEU A 221 -8.45 -57.45 6.38
C LEU A 221 -7.37 -57.08 7.40
N ILE A 222 -7.73 -57.01 8.69
CA ILE A 222 -6.74 -56.77 9.76
C ILE A 222 -5.72 -57.90 9.82
N ALA A 223 -6.17 -59.16 9.73
CA ALA A 223 -5.25 -60.30 9.69
C ALA A 223 -4.33 -60.29 8.47
N LYS A 224 -4.79 -59.77 7.31
CA LYS A 224 -3.95 -59.55 6.14
C LYS A 224 -2.87 -58.51 6.44
N ALA A 225 -3.23 -57.37 7.03
CA ALA A 225 -2.27 -56.32 7.37
C ALA A 225 -1.22 -56.79 8.40
N LEU A 226 -1.64 -57.49 9.46
CA LEU A 226 -0.73 -58.06 10.45
C LEU A 226 0.28 -59.05 9.85
N ARG A 227 -0.16 -59.95 8.96
CA ARG A 227 0.77 -60.85 8.24
C ARG A 227 1.75 -60.09 7.35
N GLY A 228 1.31 -58.97 6.77
CA GLY A 228 2.18 -58.08 6.01
C GLY A 228 3.27 -57.46 6.87
N LEU A 229 2.91 -56.95 8.05
CA LEU A 229 3.85 -56.43 9.04
C LEU A 229 4.85 -57.50 9.52
N GLU A 230 4.37 -58.70 9.83
CA GLU A 230 5.21 -59.83 10.24
C GLU A 230 6.22 -60.24 9.16
N ALA A 231 5.82 -60.19 7.89
CA ALA A 231 6.66 -60.58 6.76
C ALA A 231 7.63 -59.48 6.30
N SER A 232 7.47 -58.24 6.78
CA SER A 232 8.30 -57.11 6.36
C SER A 232 9.58 -57.05 7.19
N GLU A 233 10.74 -57.15 6.53
CA GLU A 233 12.06 -57.17 7.20
C GLU A 233 12.41 -55.83 7.86
N ASP A 234 11.80 -54.73 7.40
CA ASP A 234 11.99 -53.38 7.90
C ASP A 234 11.05 -53.01 9.07
N THR A 235 10.23 -53.95 9.56
CA THR A 235 9.37 -53.73 10.73
C THR A 235 10.22 -53.55 12.00
N PRO A 236 10.10 -52.41 12.71
CA PRO A 236 10.84 -52.20 13.95
C PRO A 236 10.49 -53.23 15.04
N GLU A 237 11.47 -53.54 15.88
CA GLU A 237 11.31 -54.49 16.99
C GLU A 237 10.15 -54.07 17.91
N GLY A 238 9.29 -55.03 18.27
CA GLY A 238 8.14 -54.82 19.14
C GLY A 238 6.87 -54.27 18.47
N ILE A 239 6.96 -53.64 17.29
CA ILE A 239 5.78 -53.06 16.63
C ILE A 239 4.75 -54.12 16.25
N PHE A 240 5.19 -55.27 15.71
CA PHE A 240 4.27 -56.35 15.37
C PHE A 240 3.52 -56.88 16.61
N ASP A 241 4.22 -57.10 17.72
CA ASP A 241 3.61 -57.56 18.96
C ASP A 241 2.61 -56.54 19.52
N MET A 242 2.93 -55.25 19.43
CA MET A 242 2.04 -54.13 19.77
C MET A 242 0.77 -54.15 18.92
N ARG A 243 0.88 -54.15 17.58
CA ARG A 243 -0.29 -54.18 16.67
C ARG A 243 -1.17 -55.41 16.87
N ARG A 244 -0.55 -56.56 17.15
CA ARG A 244 -1.28 -57.79 17.48
C ARG A 244 -2.04 -57.65 18.81
N ALA A 245 -1.40 -57.07 19.82
CA ALA A 245 -2.04 -56.83 21.11
C ALA A 245 -3.24 -55.87 21.00
N GLU A 246 -3.07 -54.75 20.29
CA GLU A 246 -4.14 -53.79 19.98
C GLU A 246 -5.33 -54.48 19.31
N THR A 247 -5.05 -55.31 18.30
CA THR A 247 -6.08 -56.08 17.60
C THR A 247 -6.84 -57.02 18.53
N ASP A 248 -6.12 -57.79 19.34
CA ASP A 248 -6.74 -58.73 20.28
C ASP A 248 -7.58 -57.98 21.32
N VAL A 249 -7.14 -56.83 21.83
CA VAL A 249 -7.89 -55.98 22.77
C VAL A 249 -9.18 -55.46 22.16
N VAL A 250 -9.14 -54.90 20.95
CA VAL A 250 -10.32 -54.35 20.27
C VAL A 250 -11.38 -55.44 20.09
N TYR A 251 -11.00 -56.60 19.56
CA TYR A 251 -11.94 -57.69 19.36
C TYR A 251 -12.39 -58.35 20.68
N CYS A 252 -11.54 -58.35 21.71
CA CYS A 252 -11.91 -58.79 23.06
C CYS A 252 -13.02 -57.91 23.62
N CYS A 253 -12.87 -56.59 23.51
CA CYS A 253 -13.88 -55.62 23.93
C CYS A 253 -15.19 -55.81 23.17
N ILE A 254 -15.15 -55.96 21.84
CA ILE A 254 -16.34 -56.27 21.02
C ILE A 254 -17.00 -57.57 21.50
N ALA A 255 -16.23 -58.64 21.72
CA ALA A 255 -16.74 -59.94 22.15
C ALA A 255 -17.46 -59.86 23.51
N TYR A 256 -16.87 -59.19 24.50
CA TYR A 256 -17.56 -58.96 25.78
C TYR A 256 -18.79 -58.07 25.64
N THR A 257 -18.72 -57.03 24.81
CA THR A 257 -19.84 -56.11 24.58
C THR A 257 -21.07 -56.82 24.01
N ILE A 258 -20.87 -57.76 23.07
CA ILE A 258 -21.96 -58.56 22.48
C ILE A 258 -22.35 -59.79 23.33
N GLY A 259 -21.71 -59.99 24.49
CA GLY A 259 -21.99 -61.11 25.39
C GLY A 259 -21.32 -62.43 25.03
N ASN A 260 -20.42 -62.47 24.03
CA ASN A 260 -19.64 -63.66 23.68
C ASN A 260 -18.44 -63.85 24.63
N LYS A 261 -18.74 -64.24 25.87
CA LYS A 261 -17.72 -64.40 26.93
C LYS A 261 -16.62 -65.41 26.55
N ALA A 262 -16.96 -66.53 25.91
CA ALA A 262 -15.99 -67.56 25.57
C ALA A 262 -14.91 -67.04 24.61
N GLU A 263 -15.31 -66.25 23.63
CA GLU A 263 -14.38 -65.60 22.70
C GLU A 263 -13.59 -64.48 23.40
N GLY A 264 -14.25 -63.64 24.21
CA GLY A 264 -13.59 -62.60 25.01
C GLY A 264 -12.51 -63.17 25.93
N ASP A 265 -12.80 -64.23 26.68
CA ASP A 265 -11.84 -64.90 27.56
C ASP A 265 -10.69 -65.55 26.75
N SER A 266 -10.95 -65.99 25.51
CA SER A 266 -9.90 -66.52 24.63
C SER A 266 -8.98 -65.42 24.09
N LEU A 267 -9.54 -64.29 23.67
CA LEU A 267 -8.79 -63.13 23.20
C LEU A 267 -7.96 -62.51 24.33
N TYR A 268 -8.56 -62.35 25.51
CA TYR A 268 -7.87 -61.80 26.67
C TYR A 268 -6.64 -62.63 27.07
N ARG A 269 -6.73 -63.97 27.02
CA ARG A 269 -5.57 -64.85 27.24
C ARG A 269 -4.43 -64.62 26.25
N ARG A 270 -4.74 -64.25 24.99
CA ARG A 270 -3.70 -63.88 24.01
C ARG A 270 -3.05 -62.55 24.36
N VAL A 271 -3.82 -61.57 24.85
CA VAL A 271 -3.27 -60.30 25.37
C VAL A 271 -2.39 -60.54 26.59
N GLU A 272 -2.75 -61.45 27.50
CA GLU A 272 -1.89 -61.84 28.64
C GLU A 272 -0.57 -62.47 28.20
N GLN A 273 -0.60 -63.29 27.14
CA GLN A 273 0.58 -63.99 26.60
C GLN A 273 1.45 -63.11 25.68
N ASN A 274 0.97 -61.94 25.28
CA ASN A 274 1.70 -61.04 24.38
C ASN A 274 2.83 -60.31 25.11
N ALA A 275 4.01 -60.27 24.48
CA ALA A 275 5.21 -59.63 25.01
C ALA A 275 5.04 -58.13 25.24
N TYR A 276 4.46 -57.41 24.27
CA TYR A 276 4.22 -55.96 24.37
C TYR A 276 3.33 -55.65 25.58
N SER A 277 2.26 -56.42 25.75
CA SER A 277 1.31 -56.21 26.84
C SER A 277 1.97 -56.38 28.22
N SER A 278 3.11 -57.06 28.33
CA SER A 278 3.82 -57.24 29.61
C SER A 278 4.89 -56.18 29.89
N THR A 279 5.06 -55.20 28.98
CA THR A 279 5.95 -54.05 29.17
C THR A 279 5.29 -52.98 30.06
N SER A 280 6.09 -52.06 30.63
CA SER A 280 5.55 -50.91 31.38
C SER A 280 4.52 -50.12 30.58
N ASP A 281 4.75 -50.00 29.28
CA ASP A 281 3.98 -49.16 28.38
C ASP A 281 2.79 -49.91 27.79
N GLY A 282 2.80 -51.25 27.79
CA GLY A 282 1.74 -52.06 27.18
C GLY A 282 0.73 -52.67 28.15
N GLU A 283 0.96 -52.58 29.47
CA GLU A 283 0.06 -53.21 30.45
C GLU A 283 -1.35 -52.62 30.45
N TYR A 284 -1.47 -51.32 30.21
CA TYR A 284 -2.74 -50.59 30.31
C TYR A 284 -3.77 -51.01 29.28
N ILE A 285 -3.35 -51.53 28.12
CA ILE A 285 -4.25 -51.93 27.03
C ILE A 285 -5.26 -53.01 27.46
N ARG A 286 -4.99 -53.70 28.58
CA ARG A 286 -5.87 -54.72 29.17
C ARG A 286 -7.07 -54.15 29.91
N ILE A 287 -6.96 -52.92 30.39
CA ILE A 287 -7.94 -52.30 31.29
C ILE A 287 -9.36 -52.33 30.68
N PRO A 288 -9.59 -51.93 29.41
CA PRO A 288 -10.94 -51.96 28.83
C PRO A 288 -11.56 -53.35 28.80
N CYS A 289 -10.74 -54.37 28.49
CA CYS A 289 -11.18 -55.76 28.49
C CYS A 289 -11.62 -56.21 29.90
N LEU A 290 -10.85 -55.84 30.93
CA LEU A 290 -11.15 -56.20 32.33
C LEU A 290 -12.44 -55.56 32.83
N ILE A 291 -12.68 -54.29 32.47
CA ILE A 291 -13.93 -53.57 32.80
C ILE A 291 -15.13 -54.28 32.18
N LEU A 292 -15.08 -54.58 30.87
CA LEU A 292 -16.17 -55.26 30.17
C LEU A 292 -16.38 -56.70 30.66
N ALA A 293 -15.31 -57.38 31.06
CA ALA A 293 -15.36 -58.70 31.71
C ALA A 293 -15.87 -58.64 33.16
N LYS A 294 -16.09 -57.43 33.72
CA LYS A 294 -16.46 -57.18 35.13
C LYS A 294 -15.42 -57.67 36.15
N ARG A 295 -14.15 -57.72 35.75
CA ARG A 295 -12.99 -58.06 36.59
C ARG A 295 -12.43 -56.79 37.25
N PHE A 296 -13.27 -56.13 38.06
CA PHE A 296 -13.00 -54.76 38.53
C PHE A 296 -11.77 -54.66 39.44
N ASP A 297 -11.51 -55.64 40.30
CA ASP A 297 -10.33 -55.62 41.19
C ASP A 297 -9.02 -55.69 40.39
N GLU A 298 -8.99 -56.48 39.33
CA GLU A 298 -7.84 -56.57 38.43
C GLU A 298 -7.68 -55.31 37.58
N ALA A 299 -8.79 -54.74 37.11
CA ALA A 299 -8.77 -53.46 36.40
C ALA A 299 -8.16 -52.36 37.29
N LEU A 300 -8.60 -52.24 38.55
CA LEU A 300 -8.09 -51.26 39.51
C LEU A 300 -6.58 -51.43 39.80
N TYR A 301 -6.08 -52.67 39.81
CA TYR A 301 -4.65 -52.94 39.94
C TYR A 301 -3.84 -52.31 38.79
N TYR A 302 -4.24 -52.56 37.55
CA TYR A 302 -3.55 -52.02 36.38
C TYR A 302 -3.74 -50.49 36.24
N ILE A 303 -4.94 -49.97 36.50
CA ILE A 303 -5.21 -48.53 36.54
C ILE A 303 -4.30 -47.83 37.56
N GLY A 304 -4.11 -48.42 38.74
CA GLY A 304 -3.23 -47.87 39.77
C GLY A 304 -1.77 -47.76 39.32
N ARG A 305 -1.27 -48.78 38.61
CA ARG A 305 0.10 -48.80 38.06
C ARG A 305 0.28 -47.78 36.94
N GLU A 306 -0.65 -47.74 36.00
CA GLU A 306 -0.62 -46.77 34.91
C GLU A 306 -0.65 -45.33 35.43
N LYS A 307 -1.54 -45.02 36.38
CA LYS A 307 -1.60 -43.69 37.02
C LYS A 307 -0.30 -43.32 37.74
N GLN A 308 0.44 -44.29 38.27
CA GLN A 308 1.73 -44.02 38.90
C GLN A 308 2.78 -43.65 37.86
N ILE A 309 2.84 -44.39 36.74
CA ILE A 309 3.72 -44.08 35.61
C ILE A 309 3.43 -42.67 35.08
N LEU A 310 2.16 -42.36 34.80
CA LEU A 310 1.75 -41.06 34.25
C LEU A 310 2.10 -39.88 35.16
N LYS A 311 2.00 -40.06 36.49
CA LYS A 311 2.41 -39.03 37.46
C LYS A 311 3.91 -38.75 37.45
N GLU A 312 4.72 -39.74 37.09
CA GLU A 312 6.17 -39.62 37.03
C GLU A 312 6.66 -39.07 35.69
N THR A 313 5.90 -39.29 34.62
CA THR A 313 6.35 -39.00 33.24
C THR A 313 5.64 -37.84 32.56
N THR A 314 4.50 -37.33 33.08
CA THR A 314 3.65 -36.38 32.33
C THR A 314 2.86 -35.43 33.25
N ASP A 315 2.46 -34.27 32.72
CA ASP A 315 1.47 -33.39 33.37
C ASP A 315 0.12 -34.11 33.47
N THR A 316 -0.41 -34.28 34.68
CA THR A 316 -1.68 -34.99 34.91
C THR A 316 -2.89 -34.05 34.92
N VAL A 317 -2.70 -32.76 34.67
CA VAL A 317 -3.78 -31.78 34.50
C VAL A 317 -4.08 -31.62 33.00
N ASN A 318 -4.65 -32.65 32.39
CA ASN A 318 -5.10 -32.67 31.00
C ASN A 318 -6.28 -33.65 30.80
N TRP A 319 -6.92 -33.59 29.63
CA TRP A 319 -8.02 -34.48 29.29
C TRP A 319 -7.56 -35.94 29.12
N ASP A 320 -6.32 -36.17 28.69
CA ASP A 320 -5.73 -37.51 28.53
C ASP A 320 -5.55 -38.22 29.87
N TYR A 321 -5.45 -37.50 30.98
CA TYR A 321 -5.43 -38.09 32.31
C TYR A 321 -6.86 -38.39 32.81
N ILE A 322 -7.76 -37.43 32.62
CA ILE A 322 -9.12 -37.44 33.18
C ILE A 322 -10.01 -38.46 32.46
N ASN A 323 -10.02 -38.44 31.12
CA ASN A 323 -11.00 -39.15 30.32
C ASN A 323 -10.75 -40.66 30.21
N PRO A 324 -9.54 -41.16 29.95
CA PRO A 324 -9.31 -42.60 29.91
C PRO A 324 -9.01 -43.21 31.28
N HIS A 325 -8.25 -42.55 32.18
CA HIS A 325 -7.82 -43.21 33.41
C HIS A 325 -8.77 -43.00 34.59
N LEU A 326 -9.13 -41.75 34.91
CA LEU A 326 -10.04 -41.49 36.05
C LEU A 326 -11.47 -41.96 35.76
N GLN A 327 -11.95 -41.80 34.53
CA GLN A 327 -13.25 -42.33 34.11
C GLN A 327 -13.30 -43.86 34.26
N THR A 328 -12.25 -44.57 33.83
CA THR A 328 -12.24 -46.03 33.91
C THR A 328 -12.08 -46.53 35.36
N GLU A 329 -11.34 -45.78 36.19
CA GLU A 329 -11.30 -46.02 37.64
C GLU A 329 -12.67 -45.84 38.29
N LEU A 330 -13.39 -44.78 37.89
CA LEU A 330 -14.75 -44.51 38.33
C LEU A 330 -15.69 -45.66 37.95
N GLU A 331 -15.64 -46.10 36.69
CA GLU A 331 -16.43 -47.23 36.19
C GLU A 331 -16.13 -48.52 36.95
N ALA A 332 -14.86 -48.79 37.27
CA ALA A 332 -14.47 -49.96 38.05
C ALA A 332 -15.05 -49.93 39.47
N TYR A 333 -14.95 -48.81 40.18
CA TYR A 333 -15.51 -48.68 41.53
C TYR A 333 -17.04 -48.72 41.54
N GLN A 334 -17.69 -48.09 40.56
CA GLN A 334 -19.15 -48.15 40.38
C GLN A 334 -19.61 -49.58 40.09
N GLY A 335 -18.92 -50.30 39.20
CA GLY A 335 -19.20 -51.69 38.86
C GLY A 335 -19.06 -52.64 40.07
N LYS A 336 -18.15 -52.34 40.98
CA LYS A 336 -17.98 -53.04 42.26
C LYS A 336 -19.01 -52.64 43.33
N GLY A 337 -19.72 -51.53 43.14
CA GLY A 337 -20.63 -50.95 44.14
C GLY A 337 -19.92 -50.20 45.28
N ASP A 338 -18.63 -49.86 45.12
CA ASP A 338 -17.90 -49.03 46.07
C ASP A 338 -18.16 -47.54 45.78
N TRP A 339 -19.34 -47.08 46.16
CA TRP A 339 -19.79 -45.71 45.94
C TRP A 339 -18.92 -44.67 46.67
N LYS A 340 -18.25 -45.06 47.77
CA LYS A 340 -17.35 -44.17 48.51
C LYS A 340 -16.08 -43.91 47.73
N ALA A 341 -15.48 -44.95 47.15
CA ALA A 341 -14.31 -44.79 46.28
C ALA A 341 -14.68 -44.06 44.99
N ALA A 342 -15.81 -44.42 44.36
CA ALA A 342 -16.32 -43.73 43.18
C ALA A 342 -16.51 -42.22 43.42
N SER A 343 -17.09 -41.82 44.56
CA SER A 343 -17.25 -40.39 44.93
C SER A 343 -15.91 -39.66 45.04
N ARG A 344 -14.88 -40.29 45.61
CA ARG A 344 -13.54 -39.67 45.71
C ARG A 344 -12.89 -39.46 44.33
N VAL A 345 -13.07 -40.42 43.41
CA VAL A 345 -12.60 -40.27 42.04
C VAL A 345 -13.34 -39.14 41.34
N GLN A 346 -14.66 -39.04 41.50
CA GLN A 346 -15.46 -37.93 40.96
C GLN A 346 -15.03 -36.57 41.52
N GLU A 347 -14.80 -36.46 42.83
CA GLU A 347 -14.28 -35.22 43.45
C GLU A 347 -12.93 -34.82 42.84
N THR A 348 -12.05 -35.80 42.60
CA THR A 348 -10.75 -35.58 41.94
C THR A 348 -10.94 -35.11 40.50
N MET A 349 -11.81 -35.76 39.73
CA MET A 349 -12.14 -35.36 38.35
C MET A 349 -12.67 -33.93 38.31
N LEU A 350 -13.62 -33.57 39.18
CA LEU A 350 -14.18 -32.21 39.23
C LEU A 350 -13.11 -31.16 39.55
N ALA A 351 -12.26 -31.41 40.54
CA ALA A 351 -11.17 -30.49 40.89
C ALA A 351 -10.16 -30.31 39.73
N LEU A 352 -9.83 -31.39 39.02
CA LEU A 352 -8.95 -31.34 37.86
C LEU A 352 -9.62 -30.63 36.67
N ILE A 353 -10.90 -30.88 36.39
CA ILE A 353 -11.65 -30.19 35.33
C ILE A 353 -11.70 -28.69 35.58
N ASP A 354 -11.94 -28.25 36.82
CA ASP A 354 -11.96 -26.83 37.15
C ASP A 354 -10.58 -26.18 36.97
N SER A 355 -9.51 -26.87 37.39
CA SER A 355 -8.13 -26.43 37.18
C SER A 355 -7.79 -26.36 35.69
N LEU A 356 -8.14 -27.39 34.93
CA LEU A 356 -7.91 -27.50 33.49
C LEU A 356 -8.65 -26.40 32.73
N ARG A 357 -9.94 -26.19 33.00
CA ARG A 357 -10.72 -25.08 32.40
C ARG A 357 -10.16 -23.70 32.72
N LYS A 358 -9.48 -23.54 33.86
CA LYS A 358 -8.79 -22.29 34.19
C LYS A 358 -7.48 -22.15 33.40
N LYS A 359 -6.74 -23.26 33.23
CA LYS A 359 -5.53 -23.34 32.39
C LYS A 359 -5.87 -23.06 30.92
N GLU A 360 -6.84 -23.78 30.35
CA GLU A 360 -7.34 -23.59 28.98
C GLU A 360 -7.80 -22.15 28.74
N ARG A 361 -8.59 -21.55 29.63
CA ARG A 361 -9.00 -20.13 29.47
C ARG A 361 -7.82 -19.16 29.44
N LYS A 362 -6.75 -19.47 30.17
CA LYS A 362 -5.54 -18.66 30.18
C LYS A 362 -4.74 -18.89 28.89
N GLU A 363 -4.61 -20.13 28.44
CA GLU A 363 -3.96 -20.51 27.19
C GLU A 363 -4.69 -19.91 25.99
N ASP A 364 -6.02 -20.06 25.90
CA ASP A 364 -6.87 -19.40 24.90
C ASP A 364 -6.68 -17.88 24.88
N ALA A 365 -6.59 -17.24 26.07
CA ALA A 365 -6.37 -15.80 26.15
C ALA A 365 -4.98 -15.41 25.64
N LEU A 366 -3.96 -16.22 25.89
CA LEU A 366 -2.60 -16.03 25.36
C LEU A 366 -2.57 -16.25 23.85
N GLU A 367 -3.23 -17.30 23.38
CA GLU A 367 -3.38 -17.65 21.97
C GLU A 367 -4.02 -16.50 21.18
N LEU A 368 -5.15 -15.99 21.68
CA LEU A 368 -5.82 -14.82 21.10
C LEU A 368 -4.96 -13.57 21.18
N ALA A 369 -4.27 -13.33 22.31
CA ALA A 369 -3.40 -12.16 22.45
C ALA A 369 -2.26 -12.17 21.44
N GLU A 370 -1.68 -13.34 21.14
CA GLU A 370 -0.63 -13.50 20.13
C GLU A 370 -1.15 -13.21 18.72
N ILE A 371 -2.32 -13.75 18.37
CA ILE A 371 -3.00 -13.46 17.10
C ILE A 371 -3.26 -11.95 16.97
N TYR A 372 -3.90 -11.33 17.97
CA TYR A 372 -4.25 -9.90 17.94
C TYR A 372 -3.01 -8.99 17.89
N LYS A 373 -1.97 -9.29 18.68
CA LYS A 373 -0.73 -8.53 18.68
C LYS A 373 -0.09 -8.55 17.29
N THR A 374 -0.06 -9.71 16.65
CA THR A 374 0.52 -9.87 15.31
C THR A 374 -0.31 -9.12 14.25
N ASP A 375 -1.64 -9.20 14.32
CA ASP A 375 -2.51 -8.47 13.40
C ASP A 375 -2.47 -6.96 13.60
N GLU A 376 -2.39 -6.49 14.85
CA GLU A 376 -2.25 -5.07 15.14
C GLU A 376 -0.92 -4.53 14.60
N GLN A 377 0.18 -5.27 14.75
CA GLN A 377 1.46 -4.90 14.18
C GLN A 377 1.41 -4.85 12.65
N ALA A 378 0.80 -5.84 12.00
CA ALA A 378 0.61 -5.85 10.55
C ALA A 378 -0.23 -4.64 10.09
N TYR A 379 -1.34 -4.35 10.77
CA TYR A 379 -2.18 -3.19 10.49
C TYR A 379 -1.44 -1.86 10.68
N ARG A 380 -0.59 -1.75 11.72
CA ARG A 380 0.26 -0.57 11.94
C ARG A 380 1.26 -0.39 10.80
N ILE A 381 1.89 -1.47 10.32
CA ILE A 381 2.83 -1.44 9.20
C ILE A 381 2.13 -1.00 7.91
N GLU A 382 0.97 -1.56 7.59
CA GLU A 382 0.18 -1.19 6.41
C GLU A 382 -0.23 0.29 6.45
N ARG A 383 -0.72 0.75 7.59
CA ARG A 383 -1.09 2.16 7.80
C ARG A 383 0.12 3.09 7.64
N GLN A 384 1.28 2.70 8.17
CA GLN A 384 2.53 3.46 7.98
C GLN A 384 2.94 3.49 6.51
N ALA A 385 2.91 2.37 5.79
CA ALA A 385 3.22 2.32 4.36
C ALA A 385 2.29 3.23 3.54
N ALA A 386 0.98 3.17 3.79
CA ALA A 386 0.01 4.06 3.14
C ALA A 386 0.25 5.53 3.48
N SER A 387 0.64 5.84 4.73
CA SER A 387 0.99 7.20 5.13
C SER A 387 2.27 7.72 4.44
N ILE A 388 3.26 6.84 4.24
CA ILE A 388 4.50 7.16 3.50
C ILE A 388 4.17 7.42 2.03
N GLN A 389 3.32 6.62 1.39
CA GLN A 389 2.88 6.86 0.02
C GLN A 389 2.18 8.22 -0.12
N LYS A 390 1.25 8.54 0.78
CA LYS A 390 0.59 9.86 0.80
C LYS A 390 1.59 10.99 1.02
N ARG A 391 2.53 10.84 1.95
CA ARG A 391 3.59 11.83 2.21
C ARG A 391 4.46 12.05 0.97
N ASN A 392 4.87 10.99 0.29
CA ASN A 392 5.68 11.08 -0.92
C ASN A 392 4.91 11.78 -2.05
N MET A 393 3.62 11.49 -2.21
CA MET A 393 2.76 12.22 -3.15
C MET A 393 2.72 13.73 -2.85
N TYR A 394 2.55 14.12 -1.57
CA TYR A 394 2.59 15.54 -1.19
C TYR A 394 3.93 16.20 -1.45
N ILE A 395 5.05 15.50 -1.18
CA ILE A 395 6.40 15.99 -1.48
C ILE A 395 6.57 16.22 -2.98
N VAL A 396 6.14 15.28 -3.83
CA VAL A 396 6.21 15.43 -5.30
C VAL A 396 5.36 16.61 -5.76
N CYS A 397 4.12 16.75 -5.29
CA CYS A 397 3.26 17.89 -5.61
C CYS A 397 3.91 19.22 -5.19
N PHE A 398 4.53 19.28 -4.01
CA PHE A 398 5.22 20.46 -3.53
C PHE A 398 6.43 20.83 -4.41
N ILE A 399 7.24 19.83 -4.81
CA ILE A 399 8.36 20.04 -5.73
C ILE A 399 7.87 20.58 -7.07
N VAL A 400 6.77 20.04 -7.62
CA VAL A 400 6.18 20.53 -8.88
C VAL A 400 5.76 22.00 -8.76
N ILE A 401 5.10 22.37 -7.65
CA ILE A 401 4.69 23.76 -7.38
C ILE A 401 5.92 24.68 -7.29
N LEU A 402 6.99 24.25 -6.61
CA LEU A 402 8.22 25.02 -6.51
C LEU A 402 8.88 25.23 -7.88
N VAL A 403 8.91 24.20 -8.73
CA VAL A 403 9.44 24.32 -10.09
C VAL A 403 8.63 25.33 -10.91
N VAL A 404 7.30 25.26 -10.85
CA VAL A 404 6.42 26.22 -11.53
C VAL A 404 6.64 27.65 -11.02
N ALA A 405 6.77 27.84 -9.71
CA ALA A 405 7.05 29.14 -9.10
C ALA A 405 8.40 29.71 -9.57
N CYS A 406 9.45 28.88 -9.62
CA CYS A 406 10.77 29.28 -10.14
C CYS A 406 10.70 29.68 -11.63
N LEU A 407 9.98 28.92 -12.46
CA LEU A 407 9.77 29.27 -13.86
C LEU A 407 9.02 30.60 -14.03
N TYR A 408 8.02 30.84 -13.18
CA TYR A 408 7.24 32.07 -13.18
C TYR A 408 8.07 33.28 -12.75
N ILE A 409 8.87 33.15 -11.69
CA ILE A 409 9.82 34.19 -11.25
C ILE A 409 10.81 34.51 -12.37
N ARG A 410 11.36 33.48 -13.04
CA ARG A 410 12.26 33.67 -14.19
C ARG A 410 11.57 34.43 -15.33
N HIS A 411 10.30 34.13 -15.60
CA HIS A 411 9.52 34.83 -16.61
C HIS A 411 9.33 36.31 -16.27
N ILE A 412 8.96 36.64 -15.03
CA ILE A 412 8.82 38.03 -14.55
C ILE A 412 10.14 38.79 -14.69
N LEU A 413 11.26 38.20 -14.23
CA LEU A 413 12.57 38.85 -14.29
C LEU A 413 13.00 39.12 -15.73
N LYS A 414 12.73 38.19 -16.66
CA LYS A 414 13.02 38.39 -18.09
C LYS A 414 12.15 39.49 -18.69
N SER A 415 10.84 39.49 -18.42
CA SER A 415 9.91 40.51 -18.92
C SER A 415 10.28 41.91 -18.42
N ASN A 416 10.61 42.05 -17.14
CA ASN A 416 11.03 43.34 -16.57
C ASN A 416 12.31 43.89 -17.20
N ARG A 417 13.28 43.04 -17.53
CA ARG A 417 14.48 43.46 -18.27
C ARG A 417 14.13 43.96 -19.67
N THR A 418 13.25 43.25 -20.38
CA THR A 418 12.79 43.66 -21.72
C THR A 418 12.04 44.98 -21.69
N ILE A 419 11.19 45.22 -20.69
CA ILE A 419 10.45 46.48 -20.54
C ILE A 419 11.41 47.65 -20.28
N ARG A 420 12.40 47.49 -19.40
CA ARG A 420 13.39 48.55 -19.12
C ARG A 420 14.19 48.94 -20.35
N LEU A 421 14.62 47.98 -21.16
CA LEU A 421 15.39 48.25 -22.38
C LEU A 421 14.58 49.06 -23.41
N LYS A 422 13.31 48.69 -23.62
CA LYS A 422 12.41 49.42 -24.54
C LYS A 422 12.17 50.85 -24.05
N ASN A 423 11.98 51.03 -22.75
CA ASN A 423 11.75 52.36 -22.17
C ASN A 423 12.98 53.27 -22.31
N ASP A 424 14.21 52.74 -22.18
CA ASP A 424 15.42 53.55 -22.37
C ASP A 424 15.58 54.02 -23.83
N THR A 425 15.30 53.15 -24.79
CA THR A 425 15.38 53.51 -26.22
C THR A 425 14.38 54.60 -26.61
N MET A 426 13.15 54.55 -26.09
CA MET A 426 12.11 55.55 -26.36
C MET A 426 12.46 56.91 -25.78
N ALA A 427 13.03 56.93 -24.57
CA ALA A 427 13.40 58.18 -23.92
C ALA A 427 14.59 58.87 -24.63
N ARG A 428 15.58 58.11 -25.14
CA ARG A 428 16.65 58.68 -26.00
C ARG A 428 16.10 59.31 -27.29
N THR A 429 15.07 58.71 -27.90
CA THR A 429 14.44 59.29 -29.10
C THR A 429 13.76 60.62 -28.78
N ILE A 430 13.17 60.77 -27.59
CA ILE A 430 12.61 62.05 -27.11
C ILE A 430 13.74 63.08 -26.93
N ASP A 431 14.88 62.68 -26.38
CA ASP A 431 16.05 63.55 -26.20
C ASP A 431 16.55 64.09 -27.55
N GLU A 432 16.73 63.23 -28.55
CA GLU A 432 17.13 63.61 -29.91
C GLU A 432 16.11 64.53 -30.60
N LEU A 433 14.81 64.21 -30.48
CA LEU A 433 13.72 65.05 -31.02
C LEU A 433 13.69 66.45 -30.38
N MET A 434 14.00 66.56 -29.09
CA MET A 434 14.04 67.83 -28.38
C MET A 434 15.26 68.66 -28.79
N ALA A 435 16.45 68.05 -28.86
CA ALA A 435 17.67 68.72 -29.30
C ALA A 435 17.54 69.24 -30.74
N TYR A 436 16.96 68.45 -31.64
CA TYR A 436 16.69 68.85 -33.02
C TYR A 436 15.74 70.06 -33.12
N LYS A 437 14.68 70.10 -32.30
CA LYS A 437 13.76 71.25 -32.25
C LYS A 437 14.42 72.52 -31.72
N ASP A 438 15.28 72.40 -30.71
CA ASP A 438 16.00 73.54 -30.14
C ASP A 438 16.96 74.14 -31.18
N GLU A 439 17.66 73.29 -31.94
CA GLU A 439 18.50 73.72 -33.06
C GLU A 439 17.68 74.41 -34.16
N LEU A 440 16.51 73.85 -34.52
CA LEU A 440 15.62 74.44 -35.51
C LEU A 440 15.10 75.83 -35.07
N PHE A 441 14.80 75.98 -33.78
CA PHE A 441 14.35 77.27 -33.22
C PHE A 441 15.45 78.34 -33.28
N ILE A 442 16.70 77.99 -32.95
CA ILE A 442 17.84 78.90 -33.06
C ILE A 442 18.05 79.34 -34.52
N ARG A 443 18.01 78.39 -35.46
CA ARG A 443 18.12 78.71 -36.90
C ARG A 443 16.96 79.57 -37.40
N GLN A 444 15.74 79.36 -36.89
CA GLN A 444 14.60 80.22 -37.20
C GLN A 444 14.80 81.66 -36.69
N GLU A 445 15.33 81.83 -35.48
CA GLU A 445 15.66 83.16 -34.94
C GLU A 445 16.69 83.89 -35.80
N GLU A 446 17.75 83.19 -36.21
CA GLU A 446 18.79 83.74 -37.09
C GLU A 446 18.21 84.13 -38.46
N ASN A 447 17.33 83.30 -39.02
CA ASN A 447 16.67 83.59 -40.30
C ASN A 447 15.72 84.80 -40.22
N ILE A 448 14.99 84.96 -39.12
CA ILE A 448 14.13 86.13 -38.89
C ILE A 448 14.97 87.40 -38.75
N ARG A 449 16.09 87.38 -37.99
CA ARG A 449 16.99 88.54 -37.87
C ARG A 449 17.61 88.95 -39.20
N LEU A 450 18.11 88.00 -39.97
CA LEU A 450 18.72 88.26 -41.29
C LEU A 450 17.70 88.87 -42.27
N ARG A 451 16.43 88.42 -42.22
CA ARG A 451 15.34 89.00 -43.02
C ARG A 451 14.99 90.42 -42.57
N GLU A 452 14.98 90.71 -41.28
CA GLU A 452 14.76 92.07 -40.77
C GLU A 452 15.92 93.03 -41.10
N GLU A 453 17.16 92.55 -41.18
CA GLU A 453 18.32 93.32 -41.67
C GLU A 453 18.21 93.65 -43.16
N LEU A 454 17.84 92.67 -44.00
CA LEU A 454 17.58 92.86 -45.42
C LEU A 454 16.46 93.89 -45.66
N GLN A 455 15.41 93.88 -44.82
CA GLN A 455 14.28 94.80 -44.92
C GLN A 455 14.60 96.23 -44.41
N ARG A 456 15.66 96.39 -43.61
CA ARG A 456 16.15 97.71 -43.14
C ARG A 456 17.11 98.38 -44.12
N LEU A 457 17.75 97.63 -45.02
CA LEU A 457 18.66 98.17 -46.03
C LEU A 457 17.93 98.74 -47.27
N ASP A 458 16.63 98.52 -47.40
CA ASP A 458 15.86 98.78 -48.63
C ASP A 458 14.89 99.99 -48.56
N ASN A 459 15.15 100.99 -47.70
CA ASN A 459 14.29 102.17 -47.56
C ASN A 459 15.07 103.51 -47.68
N ALA A 460 15.16 104.06 -48.91
CA ALA A 460 15.41 105.49 -49.19
C ALA A 460 14.73 105.89 -50.54
N PRO A 461 13.98 107.01 -50.64
CA PRO A 461 13.12 107.31 -51.80
C PRO A 461 13.66 108.34 -52.84
N ASP A 462 13.21 108.14 -54.09
CA ASP A 462 13.07 108.97 -55.32
C ASP A 462 14.31 109.68 -55.94
N ASN A 463 14.58 109.70 -57.26
CA ASN A 463 13.84 109.53 -58.54
C ASN A 463 14.91 109.51 -59.69
N PRO A 464 14.64 109.50 -61.03
CA PRO A 464 13.48 109.08 -61.85
C PRO A 464 13.83 108.11 -63.04
N GLU A 465 12.78 107.60 -63.69
CA GLU A 465 12.56 107.00 -65.04
C GLU A 465 13.62 107.19 -66.18
N PRO A 466 13.70 106.30 -67.21
CA PRO A 466 12.65 106.16 -68.26
C PRO A 466 12.38 104.77 -68.91
N GLU A 467 11.16 104.70 -69.48
CA GLU A 467 10.59 103.98 -70.66
C GLU A 467 11.41 102.87 -71.37
N THR A 468 10.87 101.71 -71.81
CA THR A 468 9.82 101.53 -72.86
C THR A 468 9.44 100.05 -73.09
N ALA A 469 8.21 99.85 -73.59
CA ALA A 469 7.74 98.92 -74.65
C ALA A 469 7.32 97.45 -74.38
N GLY A 470 6.00 97.22 -74.57
CA GLY A 470 5.35 96.10 -75.32
C GLY A 470 5.31 94.73 -74.63
N ALA A 471 4.24 93.93 -74.67
CA ALA A 471 3.02 93.91 -75.45
C ALA A 471 1.96 93.06 -74.72
N GLU A 472 0.70 93.26 -75.11
CA GLU A 472 -0.51 92.52 -74.71
C GLU A 472 -0.47 91.04 -75.13
N GLU A 473 -1.13 90.15 -74.37
CA GLU A 473 -2.16 89.24 -74.87
C GLU A 473 -2.89 88.49 -73.73
N GLU A 474 -4.12 88.09 -74.03
CA GLU A 474 -5.26 87.79 -73.15
C GLU A 474 -5.38 86.32 -72.65
N ALA A 475 -6.26 86.15 -71.64
CA ALA A 475 -7.13 84.98 -71.33
C ALA A 475 -6.44 83.67 -70.84
N ASP A 476 -7.02 82.80 -70.00
CA ASP A 476 -8.38 82.59 -69.53
C ASP A 476 -8.35 81.86 -68.15
N ASP A 477 -9.50 81.89 -67.51
CA ASP A 477 -9.94 81.46 -66.17
C ASP A 477 -9.69 79.98 -65.75
N VAL A 478 -9.28 79.71 -64.49
CA VAL A 478 -9.81 78.66 -63.55
C VAL A 478 -9.29 78.91 -62.10
N PRO A 479 -10.14 78.91 -61.05
CA PRO A 479 -9.73 79.14 -59.66
C PRO A 479 -9.20 77.87 -58.96
N SER A 480 -8.03 77.97 -58.32
CA SER A 480 -7.47 76.93 -57.43
C SER A 480 -6.98 77.51 -56.09
N LEU A 481 -6.96 76.66 -55.05
CA LEU A 481 -6.59 76.98 -53.66
C LEU A 481 -5.31 77.82 -53.56
N PRO A 482 -5.18 78.71 -52.54
CA PRO A 482 -4.06 79.64 -52.49
C PRO A 482 -2.74 78.87 -52.38
N GLU A 483 -1.92 78.90 -53.43
CA GLU A 483 -0.52 78.53 -53.34
C GLU A 483 0.10 79.35 -52.20
N LEU A 484 0.59 78.63 -51.18
CA LEU A 484 1.27 79.26 -50.05
C LEU A 484 2.60 79.78 -50.55
N THR A 485 2.74 81.11 -50.56
CA THR A 485 3.94 81.81 -51.02
C THR A 485 5.04 81.78 -49.96
N GLU A 486 6.29 82.11 -50.33
CA GLU A 486 7.38 82.30 -49.34
C GLU A 486 7.02 83.34 -48.27
N ARG A 487 6.17 84.32 -48.61
CA ARG A 487 5.61 85.28 -47.66
C ARG A 487 4.69 84.63 -46.62
N ASP A 488 3.92 83.62 -47.02
CA ASP A 488 3.07 82.84 -46.10
C ASP A 488 3.92 81.95 -45.17
N ARG A 489 5.05 81.42 -45.65
CA ARG A 489 6.04 80.71 -44.82
C ARG A 489 6.69 81.65 -43.80
N ALA A 490 7.13 82.83 -44.24
CA ALA A 490 7.69 83.86 -43.36
C ALA A 490 6.67 84.32 -42.29
N LEU A 491 5.40 84.44 -42.65
CA LEU A 491 4.32 84.76 -41.72
C LEU A 491 4.12 83.64 -40.69
N TYR A 492 4.13 82.37 -41.10
CA TYR A 492 4.08 81.24 -40.17
C TYR A 492 5.31 81.21 -39.25
N ASP A 493 6.51 81.38 -39.79
CA ASP A 493 7.74 81.36 -38.99
C ASP A 493 7.71 82.46 -37.93
N ARG A 494 7.29 83.69 -38.29
CA ARG A 494 7.11 84.80 -37.34
C ARG A 494 6.06 84.51 -36.27
N VAL A 495 4.89 83.99 -36.66
CA VAL A 495 3.83 83.63 -35.73
C VAL A 495 4.28 82.50 -34.79
N SER A 496 4.95 81.48 -35.31
CA SER A 496 5.46 80.35 -34.52
C SER A 496 6.55 80.80 -33.54
N TYR A 497 7.44 81.68 -33.99
CA TYR A 497 8.48 82.28 -33.15
C TYR A 497 7.86 83.08 -32.01
N GLU A 498 6.89 83.95 -32.28
CA GLU A 498 6.23 84.75 -31.24
C GLU A 498 5.46 83.91 -30.21
N ILE A 499 4.78 82.84 -30.66
CA ILE A 499 4.13 81.88 -29.75
C ILE A 499 5.17 81.23 -28.83
N MET A 500 6.32 80.86 -29.37
CA MET A 500 7.37 80.14 -28.64
C MET A 500 8.21 81.05 -27.74
N SER A 501 8.65 82.21 -28.24
CA SER A 501 9.52 83.17 -27.54
C SER A 501 8.82 83.79 -26.34
N ARG A 502 7.56 84.23 -26.51
CA ARG A 502 6.74 84.79 -25.42
C ARG A 502 6.04 83.71 -24.59
N ARG A 503 6.23 82.42 -24.93
CA ARG A 503 5.59 81.26 -24.29
C ARG A 503 4.06 81.39 -24.20
N LEU A 504 3.42 81.93 -25.24
CA LEU A 504 1.98 82.21 -25.26
C LEU A 504 1.13 80.95 -25.05
N TYR A 505 1.68 79.77 -25.37
CA TYR A 505 1.04 78.48 -25.11
C TYR A 505 0.79 78.19 -23.61
N LEU A 506 1.45 78.89 -22.69
CA LEU A 506 1.26 78.79 -21.24
C LEU A 506 0.24 79.80 -20.69
N CYS A 507 -0.25 80.74 -21.50
CA CYS A 507 -1.24 81.71 -21.04
C CYS A 507 -2.63 81.04 -20.92
N PRO A 508 -3.29 81.10 -19.75
CA PRO A 508 -4.63 80.56 -19.57
C PRO A 508 -5.62 81.21 -20.56
N GLY A 509 -6.33 80.40 -21.33
CA GLY A 509 -7.31 80.88 -22.32
C GLY A 509 -6.74 81.31 -23.67
N PHE A 510 -5.43 81.18 -23.90
CA PHE A 510 -4.80 81.47 -25.20
C PHE A 510 -5.44 80.64 -26.32
N ASN A 511 -5.92 81.33 -27.35
CA ASN A 511 -6.60 80.73 -28.49
C ASN A 511 -6.39 81.59 -29.75
N LYS A 512 -6.86 81.10 -30.90
CA LYS A 512 -6.71 81.77 -32.21
C LYS A 512 -7.13 83.25 -32.15
N LYS A 513 -8.20 83.60 -31.42
CA LYS A 513 -8.70 84.98 -31.36
C LYS A 513 -7.74 85.91 -30.60
N GLU A 514 -7.08 85.43 -29.56
CA GLU A 514 -6.09 86.21 -28.81
C GLU A 514 -4.84 86.47 -29.66
N LEU A 515 -4.33 85.44 -30.34
CA LEU A 515 -3.16 85.59 -31.23
C LEU A 515 -3.42 86.56 -32.40
N LEU A 516 -4.63 86.55 -32.97
CA LEU A 516 -5.02 87.45 -34.06
C LEU A 516 -5.15 88.92 -33.64
N LYS A 517 -5.24 89.23 -32.33
CA LYS A 517 -5.19 90.62 -31.84
C LYS A 517 -3.77 91.18 -31.88
N GLU A 518 -2.77 90.33 -31.70
CA GLU A 518 -1.35 90.74 -31.65
C GLU A 518 -0.67 90.66 -33.01
N ILE A 519 -0.99 89.65 -33.83
CA ILE A 519 -0.40 89.46 -35.15
C ILE A 519 -1.52 89.36 -36.18
N HIS A 520 -1.54 90.31 -37.11
CA HIS A 520 -2.52 90.29 -38.19
C HIS A 520 -2.21 89.16 -39.18
N VAL A 521 -2.93 88.05 -39.05
CA VAL A 521 -2.90 86.93 -40.00
C VAL A 521 -4.25 86.87 -40.72
N PRO A 522 -4.29 86.84 -42.05
CA PRO A 522 -5.54 86.67 -42.80
C PRO A 522 -6.32 85.43 -42.30
N ALA A 523 -7.55 85.65 -41.84
CA ALA A 523 -8.33 84.62 -41.14
C ALA A 523 -8.59 83.36 -41.98
N ASN A 524 -8.61 83.53 -43.31
CA ASN A 524 -8.74 82.50 -44.34
C ASN A 524 -7.49 81.63 -44.52
N LYS A 525 -6.30 82.14 -44.18
CA LYS A 525 -5.02 81.41 -44.29
C LYS A 525 -4.55 80.77 -42.98
N PHE A 526 -4.94 81.31 -41.82
CA PHE A 526 -4.44 80.88 -40.50
C PHE A 526 -4.48 79.36 -40.27
N ALA A 527 -5.61 78.70 -40.53
CA ALA A 527 -5.74 77.26 -40.29
C ALA A 527 -4.89 76.43 -41.27
N VAL A 528 -4.73 76.93 -42.50
CA VAL A 528 -3.95 76.29 -43.56
C VAL A 528 -2.45 76.35 -43.23
N LEU A 529 -1.97 77.47 -42.67
CA LEU A 529 -0.57 77.64 -42.27
C LEU A 529 -0.10 76.55 -41.29
N PHE A 530 -0.84 76.34 -40.20
CA PHE A 530 -0.47 75.30 -39.21
C PHE A 530 -0.64 73.89 -39.79
N LYS A 531 -1.68 73.65 -40.60
CA LYS A 531 -1.89 72.34 -41.21
C LYS A 531 -0.75 71.95 -42.16
N VAL A 532 -0.27 72.91 -42.97
CA VAL A 532 0.79 72.66 -43.96
C VAL A 532 2.18 72.72 -43.35
N PHE A 533 2.50 73.76 -42.57
CA PHE A 533 3.86 73.97 -42.05
C PHE A 533 4.14 73.32 -40.70
N ALA A 534 3.12 73.12 -39.86
CA ALA A 534 3.26 72.40 -38.58
C ALA A 534 2.77 70.94 -38.66
N GLY A 535 2.17 70.54 -39.79
CA GLY A 535 1.57 69.21 -39.99
C GLY A 535 0.36 68.92 -39.09
N CYS A 536 -0.17 69.91 -38.37
CA CYS A 536 -1.23 69.71 -37.38
C CYS A 536 -2.14 70.94 -37.23
N SER A 537 -3.26 70.79 -36.52
CA SER A 537 -4.14 71.93 -36.24
C SER A 537 -3.49 72.88 -35.23
N PHE A 538 -3.86 74.17 -35.24
CA PHE A 538 -3.35 75.14 -34.27
C PHE A 538 -3.52 74.69 -32.80
N SER A 539 -4.68 74.15 -32.46
CA SER A 539 -4.92 73.64 -31.09
C SER A 539 -3.98 72.48 -30.74
N GLN A 540 -3.71 71.58 -31.69
CA GLN A 540 -2.74 70.49 -31.50
C GLN A 540 -1.30 71.02 -31.44
N TYR A 541 -0.98 72.09 -32.18
CA TYR A 541 0.32 72.74 -32.12
C TYR A 541 0.58 73.34 -30.73
N ILE A 542 -0.38 74.08 -30.17
CA ILE A 542 -0.29 74.61 -28.80
C ILE A 542 -0.17 73.47 -27.77
N GLN A 543 -0.96 72.42 -27.95
CA GLN A 543 -0.90 71.22 -27.12
C GLN A 543 0.49 70.55 -27.16
N ASN A 544 1.10 70.53 -28.34
CA ASN A 544 2.45 70.03 -28.55
C ASN A 544 3.50 70.93 -27.86
N CYS A 545 3.40 72.24 -27.97
CA CYS A 545 4.31 73.17 -27.26
C CYS A 545 4.24 72.95 -25.74
N ARG A 546 3.04 72.75 -25.19
CA ARG A 546 2.84 72.43 -23.76
C ARG A 546 3.48 71.10 -23.36
N LEU A 547 3.39 70.08 -24.20
CA LEU A 547 4.05 68.79 -23.96
C LEU A 547 5.57 68.89 -24.02
N ASP A 548 6.12 69.63 -24.97
CA ASP A 548 7.57 69.86 -25.08
C ASP A 548 8.08 70.66 -23.87
N TYR A 549 7.30 71.62 -23.38
CA TYR A 549 7.58 72.33 -22.13
C TYR A 549 7.49 71.44 -20.89
N ALA A 550 6.51 70.53 -20.83
CA ALA A 550 6.40 69.56 -19.75
C ALA A 550 7.62 68.62 -19.69
N VAL A 551 8.19 68.23 -20.85
CA VAL A 551 9.45 67.47 -20.92
C VAL A 551 10.60 68.27 -20.31
N ARG A 552 10.70 69.57 -20.62
CA ARG A 552 11.74 70.43 -20.00
C ARG A 552 11.56 70.56 -18.49
N LEU A 553 10.33 70.79 -18.01
CA LEU A 553 10.03 70.85 -16.58
C LEU A 553 10.37 69.54 -15.84
N MET A 554 10.14 68.38 -16.48
CA MET A 554 10.51 67.09 -15.90
C MET A 554 12.02 66.91 -15.70
N ARG A 555 12.84 67.64 -16.47
CA ARG A 555 14.31 67.64 -16.35
C ARG A 555 14.82 68.73 -15.42
N GLU A 556 14.26 69.94 -15.50
CA GLU A 556 14.67 71.07 -14.68
C GLU A 556 14.21 70.91 -13.22
N HIS A 557 13.09 70.20 -13.01
CA HIS A 557 12.51 69.96 -11.69
C HIS A 557 12.12 68.47 -11.48
N PRO A 558 13.10 67.55 -11.36
CA PRO A 558 12.84 66.11 -11.18
C PRO A 558 11.96 65.79 -9.97
N GLN A 559 12.06 66.60 -8.91
CA GLN A 559 11.28 66.49 -7.67
C GLN A 559 9.80 66.88 -7.82
N TRP A 560 9.37 67.46 -8.93
CA TRP A 560 7.97 67.86 -9.10
C TRP A 560 7.06 66.65 -9.36
N THR A 561 5.85 66.72 -8.81
CA THR A 561 4.81 65.73 -9.11
C THR A 561 4.35 65.87 -10.56
N LEU A 562 3.99 64.77 -11.23
CA LEU A 562 3.42 64.84 -12.58
C LEU A 562 2.16 65.73 -12.64
N ASP A 563 1.45 65.84 -11.52
CA ASP A 563 0.28 66.71 -11.38
C ASP A 563 0.68 68.20 -11.37
N ALA A 564 1.79 68.55 -10.68
CA ALA A 564 2.35 69.89 -10.71
C ALA A 564 2.87 70.26 -12.11
N ILE A 565 3.60 69.35 -12.76
CA ILE A 565 4.10 69.55 -14.14
C ILE A 565 2.94 69.73 -15.13
N ALA A 566 1.90 68.88 -15.05
CA ALA A 566 0.73 69.01 -15.91
C ALA A 566 0.03 70.36 -15.71
N LYS A 567 -0.11 70.79 -14.45
CA LYS A 567 -0.72 72.09 -14.11
C LYS A 567 0.11 73.25 -14.67
N GLU A 568 1.43 73.22 -14.51
CA GLU A 568 2.32 74.27 -15.01
C GLU A 568 2.32 74.34 -16.54
N ALA A 569 2.27 73.18 -17.22
CA ALA A 569 2.10 73.10 -18.66
C ALA A 569 0.68 73.46 -19.16
N GLN A 570 -0.22 73.95 -18.30
CA GLN A 570 -1.62 74.28 -18.61
C GLN A 570 -2.44 73.09 -19.16
N MET A 571 -2.29 71.92 -18.53
CA MET A 571 -2.96 70.68 -18.92
C MET A 571 -3.63 69.98 -17.73
N SER A 572 -4.72 69.26 -17.98
CA SER A 572 -5.29 68.37 -16.96
C SER A 572 -4.48 67.07 -16.86
N LYS A 573 -4.45 66.46 -15.67
CA LYS A 573 -3.75 65.19 -15.41
C LYS A 573 -4.13 64.08 -16.41
N GLY A 574 -5.42 63.95 -16.72
CA GLY A 574 -5.92 62.96 -17.68
C GLY A 574 -5.46 63.25 -19.10
N ALA A 575 -5.58 64.50 -19.56
CA ALA A 575 -5.14 64.90 -20.89
C ALA A 575 -3.62 64.79 -21.03
N PHE A 576 -2.86 65.10 -20.00
CA PHE A 576 -1.40 64.96 -19.98
C PHE A 576 -0.95 63.52 -20.19
N ASN A 577 -1.46 62.57 -19.40
CA ASN A 577 -1.08 61.17 -19.55
C ASN A 577 -1.41 60.61 -20.95
N ILE A 578 -2.60 60.91 -21.47
CA ILE A 578 -3.04 60.41 -22.78
C ILE A 578 -2.24 61.06 -23.91
N GLN A 579 -2.09 62.40 -23.91
CA GLN A 579 -1.45 63.12 -25.01
C GLN A 579 0.07 62.92 -25.02
N PHE A 580 0.69 62.79 -23.85
CA PHE A 580 2.11 62.48 -23.75
C PHE A 580 2.40 61.07 -24.29
N HIS A 581 1.60 60.07 -23.89
CA HIS A 581 1.75 58.71 -24.42
C HIS A 581 1.48 58.64 -25.93
N LYS A 582 0.44 59.33 -26.40
CA LYS A 582 0.11 59.41 -27.83
C LYS A 582 1.24 60.05 -28.65
N ARG A 583 1.95 61.03 -28.09
CA ARG A 583 3.00 61.77 -28.80
C ARG A 583 4.37 61.09 -28.73
N TYR A 584 4.75 60.56 -27.58
CA TYR A 584 6.11 60.06 -27.33
C TYR A 584 6.18 58.53 -27.15
N GLY A 585 5.04 57.82 -27.18
CA GLY A 585 5.00 56.36 -27.10
C GLY A 585 5.23 55.76 -25.71
N MET A 586 5.55 56.56 -24.69
CA MET A 586 5.80 56.13 -23.30
C MET A 586 4.96 56.92 -22.29
N LYS A 587 4.76 56.39 -21.07
CA LYS A 587 3.99 57.10 -20.04
C LYS A 587 4.84 58.19 -19.37
N PRO A 588 4.26 59.35 -18.96
CA PRO A 588 5.00 60.39 -18.23
C PRO A 588 5.70 59.88 -16.96
N SER A 589 5.09 58.93 -16.25
CA SER A 589 5.68 58.31 -15.04
C SER A 589 6.94 57.51 -15.34
N GLU A 590 6.97 56.81 -16.47
CA GLU A 590 8.14 56.03 -16.91
C GLU A 590 9.27 56.95 -17.33
N PHE A 591 8.93 58.05 -18.03
CA PHE A 591 9.90 59.07 -18.43
C PHE A 591 10.52 59.74 -17.20
N ARG A 592 9.70 60.21 -16.25
CA ARG A 592 10.19 60.84 -15.02
C ARG A 592 11.02 59.90 -14.13
N SER A 593 10.62 58.64 -14.01
CA SER A 593 11.39 57.66 -13.23
C SER A 593 12.79 57.42 -13.81
N ARG A 594 12.96 57.52 -15.14
CA ARG A 594 14.30 57.48 -15.76
C ARG A 594 15.11 58.73 -15.41
N GLU A 595 14.54 59.92 -15.56
CA GLU A 595 15.25 61.17 -15.28
C GLU A 595 15.69 61.25 -13.80
N LEU A 596 14.85 60.78 -12.87
CA LEU A 596 15.23 60.65 -11.44
C LEU A 596 16.41 59.69 -11.23
N SER A 597 16.46 58.55 -11.94
CA SER A 597 17.58 57.61 -11.84
C SER A 597 18.89 58.12 -12.48
N LEU A 598 18.81 59.03 -13.45
CA LEU A 598 19.98 59.64 -14.09
C LEU A 598 20.58 60.79 -13.27
N ASP A 599 19.78 61.45 -12.43
CA ASP A 599 20.22 62.50 -11.49
C ASP A 599 20.83 61.91 -10.20
N GLU A 600 20.46 60.70 -9.79
CA GLU A 600 21.10 60.00 -8.65
C GLU A 600 22.50 59.43 -9.00
N GLU A 601 22.84 59.28 -10.28
CA GLU A 601 24.16 58.84 -10.77
C GLU A 601 25.14 60.01 -11.06
N LYS A 602 24.70 61.27 -10.97
CA LYS A 602 25.52 62.48 -11.10
C LYS A 602 25.77 63.13 -9.74
#